data_AF-A0A8T2IXP5-F1
#
_entry.id   AF-A0A8T2IXP5-F1
#
_cell.length_a   1.000
_cell.length_b   1.000
_cell.length_c   1.000
_cell.angle_alpha   90.00
_cell.angle_beta   90.00
_cell.angle_gamma   90.00
#
_symmetry.space_group_name_H-M   'P 1'
#
loop_
_entity.id
_entity.type
_entity.pdbx_description
1 polymer ?
#
loop_
_entity_poly.entity_id
_entity_poly.type
_entity_poly.pdbx_seq_one_letter_code
_entity_poly.pdbx_strand_id
1 'polypeptide(L)'
;MGAVTDDEVIRKRLLIDGDGAGDDRRINLMVKSFLKWCNSGVQEDGQYQRMLSTLSQCEFSMGKTLQVHDMNLREMENMRPYITREIAECKKQILQAKRIRKTGKNDIKHKSPLFYFFPEYDALAKVIQLHPDRHETLKQLEALDKELKQFSHTKEKVEDKKKQFHVLLSTIHELQHTLENDDKLAEESQDSQMDCDNP
;
A
#
# COMPACT_ATOMS: atom_id res chain seq x y z
N MET A 1 42.80 6.80 -37.94
CA MET A 1 43.51 7.64 -36.95
C MET A 1 42.57 7.81 -35.77
N GLY A 2 42.86 7.18 -34.63
CA GLY A 2 42.01 7.28 -33.45
C GLY A 2 42.07 8.69 -32.87
N ALA A 3 40.91 9.30 -32.65
CA ALA A 3 40.81 10.59 -32.00
C ALA A 3 41.38 10.47 -30.58
N VAL A 4 42.51 11.15 -30.33
CA VAL A 4 43.09 11.22 -28.99
C VAL A 4 42.03 11.88 -28.10
N THR A 5 41.57 11.15 -27.09
CA THR A 5 40.57 11.66 -26.15
C THR A 5 41.21 12.72 -25.25
N ASP A 6 40.48 13.77 -24.86
CA ASP A 6 41.02 14.83 -23.99
C ASP A 6 41.67 14.27 -22.71
N ASP A 7 41.13 13.16 -22.20
CA ASP A 7 41.66 12.39 -21.09
C ASP A 7 43.08 11.84 -21.33
N GLU A 8 43.38 11.39 -22.56
CA GLU A 8 44.73 10.98 -22.96
C GLU A 8 45.67 12.16 -23.13
N VAL A 9 45.18 13.30 -23.62
CA VAL A 9 45.97 14.53 -23.75
C VAL A 9 46.36 15.03 -22.36
N ILE A 10 45.41 15.07 -21.43
CA ILE A 10 45.60 15.49 -20.03
C ILE A 10 46.56 14.52 -19.33
N ARG A 11 46.37 13.19 -19.48
CA ARG A 11 47.32 12.21 -18.92
C ARG A 11 48.73 12.37 -19.46
N LYS A 12 48.90 12.55 -20.78
CA LYS A 12 50.22 12.78 -21.39
C LYS A 12 50.85 14.08 -20.92
N ARG A 13 50.05 15.15 -20.79
CA ARG A 13 50.54 16.45 -20.31
C ARG A 13 50.97 16.37 -18.85
N LEU A 14 50.18 15.74 -17.99
CA LEU A 14 50.51 15.51 -16.58
C LEU A 14 51.70 14.56 -16.41
N LEU A 15 51.92 13.59 -17.31
CA LEU A 15 53.12 12.75 -17.30
C LEU A 15 54.38 13.50 -17.77
N ILE A 16 54.22 14.47 -18.68
CA ILE A 16 55.33 15.30 -19.18
C ILE A 16 55.68 16.42 -18.18
N ASP A 17 54.69 17.04 -17.55
CA ASP A 17 54.85 18.15 -16.60
C ASP A 17 54.93 17.67 -15.12
N GLY A 18 54.47 16.46 -14.81
CA GLY A 18 54.39 15.91 -13.44
C GLY A 18 55.58 15.05 -13.03
N ASP A 19 56.51 14.80 -13.94
CA ASP A 19 57.86 14.39 -13.58
C ASP A 19 58.73 15.64 -13.62
N GLY A 20 59.47 15.94 -12.55
CA GLY A 20 60.38 17.09 -12.44
C GLY A 20 61.54 17.10 -13.45
N ALA A 21 61.41 16.35 -14.55
CA ALA A 21 62.34 16.15 -15.65
C ALA A 21 62.78 17.47 -16.31
N GLY A 22 62.02 18.55 -16.19
CA GLY A 22 62.46 19.87 -16.63
C GLY A 22 63.61 20.43 -15.77
N ASP A 23 63.46 20.37 -14.46
CA ASP A 23 64.43 20.92 -13.50
C ASP A 23 65.58 19.95 -13.26
N ASP A 24 65.31 18.64 -13.15
CA ASP A 24 66.37 17.62 -13.07
C ASP A 24 67.28 17.65 -14.32
N ARG A 25 66.69 17.80 -15.52
CA ARG A 25 67.48 17.99 -16.75
C ARG A 25 68.27 19.30 -16.72
N ARG A 26 67.70 20.41 -16.25
CA ARG A 26 68.42 21.70 -16.15
C ARG A 26 69.57 21.61 -15.17
N ILE A 27 69.37 21.02 -14.00
CA ILE A 27 70.40 20.79 -12.99
C ILE A 27 71.50 19.88 -13.56
N ASN A 28 71.14 18.77 -14.19
CA ASN A 28 72.10 17.87 -14.83
C ASN A 28 72.92 18.55 -15.94
N LEU A 29 72.30 19.43 -16.74
CA LEU A 29 73.01 20.22 -17.77
C LEU A 29 73.93 21.28 -17.16
N MET A 30 73.50 21.93 -16.06
CA MET A 30 74.32 22.88 -15.31
C MET A 30 75.55 22.18 -14.73
N VAL A 31 75.38 21.02 -14.08
CA VAL A 31 76.49 20.21 -13.52
C VAL A 31 77.48 19.79 -14.60
N LYS A 32 77.01 19.33 -15.76
CA LYS A 32 77.89 18.98 -16.90
C LYS A 32 78.66 20.20 -17.42
N SER A 33 77.99 21.36 -17.50
CA SER A 33 78.61 22.62 -17.92
C SER A 33 79.68 23.08 -16.92
N PHE A 34 79.42 22.93 -15.63
CA PHE A 34 80.35 23.22 -14.55
C PHE A 34 81.60 22.33 -14.61
N LEU A 35 81.42 21.01 -14.74
CA LEU A 35 82.53 20.08 -14.88
C LEU A 35 83.38 20.38 -16.13
N LYS A 36 82.77 20.78 -17.24
CA LYS A 36 83.50 21.19 -18.45
C LYS A 36 84.31 22.47 -18.22
N TRP A 37 83.73 23.45 -17.54
CA TRP A 37 84.35 24.72 -17.19
C TRP A 37 85.54 24.57 -16.21
N CYS A 38 85.44 23.64 -15.25
CA CYS A 38 86.57 23.31 -14.36
C CYS A 38 87.75 22.65 -15.10
N ASN A 39 87.47 21.89 -16.16
CA ASN A 39 88.49 21.17 -16.94
C ASN A 39 88.98 21.95 -18.18
N SER A 40 88.40 23.11 -18.49
CA SER A 40 88.88 23.98 -19.55
C SER A 40 90.06 24.82 -19.06
N GLY A 41 91.20 24.74 -19.75
CA GLY A 41 92.40 25.54 -19.44
C GLY A 41 92.25 27.05 -19.73
N VAL A 42 91.12 27.47 -20.31
CA VAL A 42 90.75 28.87 -20.54
C VAL A 42 89.37 29.10 -19.93
N GLN A 43 89.31 29.99 -18.94
CA GLN A 43 88.07 30.34 -18.25
C GLN A 43 87.33 31.41 -19.06
N GLU A 44 86.35 31.01 -19.88
CA GLU A 44 85.49 31.95 -20.61
C GLU A 44 84.39 32.53 -19.68
N ASP A 45 84.39 33.84 -19.47
CA ASP A 45 83.38 34.56 -18.67
C ASP A 45 81.94 34.29 -19.15
N GLY A 46 81.75 34.08 -20.45
CA GLY A 46 80.43 33.79 -21.03
C GLY A 46 79.84 32.45 -20.58
N GLN A 47 80.68 31.45 -20.28
CA GLN A 47 80.20 30.16 -19.77
C GLN A 47 79.80 30.26 -18.30
N TYR A 48 80.59 31.00 -17.51
CA TYR A 48 80.29 31.29 -16.11
C TYR A 48 78.95 32.02 -15.94
N GLN A 49 78.69 33.07 -16.72
CA GLN A 49 77.42 33.80 -16.68
C GLN A 49 76.20 32.93 -17.06
N ARG A 50 76.36 31.99 -18.00
CA ARG A 50 75.28 31.05 -18.36
C ARG A 50 74.98 30.07 -17.22
N MET A 51 75.99 29.60 -16.50
CA MET A 51 75.79 28.73 -15.33
C MET A 51 75.04 29.48 -14.21
N LEU A 52 75.43 30.73 -13.91
CA LEU A 52 74.72 31.57 -12.93
C LEU A 52 73.26 31.81 -13.33
N SER A 53 73.00 32.09 -14.61
CA SER A 53 71.62 32.26 -15.10
C SER A 53 70.79 30.98 -14.97
N THR A 54 71.39 29.82 -15.24
CA THR A 54 70.72 28.52 -15.08
C THR A 54 70.42 28.23 -13.61
N LEU A 55 71.35 28.52 -12.71
CA LEU A 55 71.16 28.38 -11.26
C LEU A 55 70.00 29.25 -10.76
N SER A 56 69.97 30.53 -11.17
CA SER A 56 68.89 31.45 -10.80
C SER A 56 67.51 30.98 -11.28
N GLN A 57 67.42 30.37 -12.47
CA GLN A 57 66.18 29.78 -12.97
C GLN A 57 65.74 28.56 -12.14
N CYS A 58 66.68 27.73 -11.70
CA CYS A 58 66.39 26.60 -10.81
C CYS A 58 65.86 27.07 -9.45
N GLU A 59 66.50 28.08 -8.86
CA GLU A 59 66.07 28.69 -7.59
C GLU A 59 64.66 29.30 -7.70
N PHE A 60 64.39 30.01 -8.80
CA PHE A 60 63.07 30.58 -9.05
C PHE A 60 61.99 29.49 -9.21
N SER A 61 62.29 28.42 -9.95
CA SER A 61 61.36 27.29 -10.14
C SER A 61 61.03 26.61 -8.81
N MET A 62 62.04 26.41 -7.95
CA MET A 62 61.87 25.87 -6.60
C MET A 62 60.95 26.77 -5.75
N GLY A 63 61.22 28.08 -5.73
CA GLY A 63 60.40 29.05 -5.00
C GLY A 63 58.95 29.08 -5.48
N LYS A 64 58.73 29.02 -6.80
CA LYS A 64 57.39 28.92 -7.39
C LYS A 64 56.67 27.65 -6.93
N THR A 65 57.37 26.52 -6.87
CA THR A 65 56.79 25.23 -6.45
C THR A 65 56.31 25.28 -5.01
N LEU A 66 57.10 25.87 -4.11
CA LEU A 66 56.70 26.09 -2.72
C LEU A 66 55.46 26.98 -2.61
N GLN A 67 55.39 28.08 -3.38
CA GLN A 67 54.22 28.95 -3.37
C GLN A 67 52.95 28.26 -3.89
N VAL A 68 53.07 27.44 -4.95
CA VAL A 68 51.95 26.64 -5.47
C VAL A 68 51.49 25.61 -4.45
N HIS A 69 52.43 24.94 -3.76
CA HIS A 69 52.11 24.02 -2.68
C HIS A 69 51.33 24.71 -1.55
N ASP A 70 51.79 25.87 -1.09
CA ASP A 70 51.11 26.63 -0.02
C ASP A 70 49.75 27.19 -0.45
N MET A 71 49.60 27.54 -1.74
CA MET A 71 48.32 27.89 -2.32
C MET A 71 47.36 26.69 -2.30
N ASN A 72 47.82 25.51 -2.73
CA ASN A 72 47.01 24.28 -2.75
C ASN A 72 46.57 23.86 -1.34
N LEU A 73 47.45 23.99 -0.34
CA LEU A 73 47.08 23.71 1.05
C LEU A 73 45.97 24.64 1.55
N ARG A 74 46.06 25.94 1.26
CA ARG A 74 45.02 26.92 1.62
C ARG A 74 43.72 26.64 0.90
N GLU A 75 43.77 26.31 -0.39
CA GLU A 75 42.58 25.95 -1.15
C GLU A 75 41.91 24.69 -0.60
N MET A 76 42.70 23.66 -0.26
CA MET A 76 42.19 22.46 0.40
C MET A 76 41.50 22.76 1.73
N GLU A 77 42.10 23.60 2.57
CA GLU A 77 41.51 23.97 3.87
C GLU A 77 40.21 24.76 3.69
N ASN A 78 40.13 25.62 2.67
CA ASN A 78 38.92 26.36 2.34
C ASN A 78 37.79 25.45 1.80
N MET A 79 38.12 24.44 0.99
CA MET A 79 37.14 23.54 0.38
C MET A 79 36.66 22.45 1.35
N ARG A 80 37.50 22.04 2.29
CA ARG A 80 37.21 20.99 3.28
C ARG A 80 35.90 21.20 4.06
N PRO A 81 35.59 22.38 4.64
CA PRO A 81 34.35 22.58 5.37
C PRO A 81 33.12 22.51 4.46
N TYR A 82 33.20 23.00 3.22
CA TYR A 82 32.13 22.90 2.24
C TYR A 82 31.80 21.42 1.94
N ILE A 83 32.81 20.63 1.57
CA ILE A 83 32.64 19.20 1.30
C ILE A 83 32.06 18.48 2.54
N THR A 84 32.58 18.77 3.72
CA THR A 84 32.10 18.16 4.97
C THR A 84 30.63 18.49 5.24
N ARG A 85 30.23 19.74 5.00
CA ARG A 85 28.85 20.20 5.15
C ARG A 85 27.92 19.50 4.17
N GLU A 86 28.28 19.45 2.88
CA GLU A 86 27.48 18.80 1.84
C GLU A 86 27.31 17.30 2.12
N ILE A 87 28.36 16.62 2.61
CA ILE A 87 28.27 15.21 3.04
C ILE A 87 27.30 15.06 4.22
N ALA A 88 27.34 15.97 5.20
CA ALA A 88 26.43 15.92 6.35
C ALA A 88 24.96 16.15 5.93
N GLU A 89 24.72 17.10 5.04
CA GLU A 89 23.41 17.38 4.44
C GLU A 89 22.86 16.16 3.69
N CYS A 90 23.67 15.56 2.80
CA CYS A 90 23.31 14.35 2.08
C CYS A 90 22.96 13.20 3.03
N LYS A 91 23.74 12.99 4.09
CA LYS A 91 23.45 11.96 5.11
C LYS A 91 22.09 12.20 5.78
N LYS A 92 21.75 13.45 6.11
CA LYS A 92 20.45 13.81 6.69
C LYS A 92 19.30 13.49 5.73
N GLN A 93 19.44 13.87 4.45
CA GLN A 93 18.43 13.59 3.43
C GLN A 93 18.22 12.08 3.22
N ILE A 94 19.30 11.30 3.21
CA ILE A 94 19.23 9.83 3.12
C ILE A 94 18.46 9.24 4.30
N LEU A 95 18.71 9.73 5.52
CA LEU A 95 17.97 9.27 6.71
C LEU A 95 16.48 9.62 6.63
N GLN A 96 16.15 10.82 6.17
CA GLN A 96 14.76 11.23 5.96
C GLN A 96 14.07 10.36 4.90
N ALA A 97 14.70 10.13 3.75
CA ALA A 97 14.16 9.27 2.70
C ALA A 97 13.94 7.83 3.19
N LYS A 98 14.88 7.28 3.99
CA LYS A 98 14.72 5.97 4.64
C LYS A 98 13.51 5.94 5.58
N ARG A 99 13.30 7.00 6.38
CA ARG A 99 12.13 7.11 7.27
C ARG A 99 10.83 7.14 6.46
N ILE A 100 10.74 7.98 5.43
CA ILE A 100 9.56 8.07 4.55
C ILE A 100 9.27 6.72 3.90
N ARG A 101 10.29 6.03 3.36
CA ARG A 101 10.13 4.71 2.77
C ARG A 101 9.60 3.68 3.78
N LYS A 102 10.04 3.73 5.04
CA LYS A 102 9.55 2.83 6.10
C LYS A 102 8.09 3.11 6.42
N THR A 103 7.72 4.39 6.61
CA THR A 103 6.32 4.79 6.85
C THR A 103 5.42 4.37 5.70
N GLY A 104 5.79 4.70 4.45
CA GLY A 104 4.99 4.33 3.28
C GLY A 104 4.83 2.82 3.12
N LYS A 105 5.85 2.01 3.44
CA LYS A 105 5.71 0.54 3.48
C LYS A 105 4.69 0.07 4.52
N ASN A 106 4.68 0.68 5.70
CA ASN A 106 3.70 0.34 6.73
C ASN A 106 2.28 0.75 6.29
N ASP A 107 2.13 1.94 5.72
CA ASP A 107 0.84 2.41 5.21
C ASP A 107 0.29 1.48 4.12
N ILE A 108 1.15 1.04 3.19
CA ILE A 108 0.77 0.05 2.16
C ILE A 108 0.35 -1.27 2.80
N LYS A 109 1.09 -1.77 3.81
CA LYS A 109 0.71 -3.00 4.53
C LYS A 109 -0.65 -2.89 5.21
N HIS A 110 -0.99 -1.73 5.76
CA HIS A 110 -2.29 -1.52 6.41
C HIS A 110 -3.42 -1.32 5.40
N LYS A 111 -3.17 -0.65 4.28
CA LYS A 111 -4.19 -0.39 3.23
C LYS A 111 -4.39 -1.58 2.29
N SER A 112 -3.39 -2.44 2.12
CA SER A 112 -3.44 -3.57 1.19
C SER A 112 -4.56 -4.56 1.52
N PRO A 113 -4.80 -4.99 2.77
CA PRO A 113 -5.94 -5.85 3.11
C PRO A 113 -7.28 -5.17 2.80
N LEU A 114 -7.42 -3.88 3.13
CA LEU A 114 -8.65 -3.12 2.85
C LEU A 114 -8.96 -3.11 1.36
N PHE A 115 -7.95 -2.86 0.51
CA PHE A 115 -8.13 -2.88 -0.94
C PHE A 115 -8.34 -4.30 -1.49
N TYR A 116 -7.73 -5.31 -0.87
CA TYR A 116 -7.85 -6.71 -1.28
C TYR A 116 -9.28 -7.23 -1.08
N PHE A 117 -9.91 -6.93 0.06
CA PHE A 117 -11.28 -7.37 0.35
C PHE A 117 -12.37 -6.46 -0.22
N PHE A 118 -12.03 -5.23 -0.63
CA PHE A 118 -13.01 -4.26 -1.13
C PHE A 118 -13.88 -4.79 -2.29
N PRO A 119 -13.35 -5.48 -3.32
CA PRO A 119 -14.18 -6.04 -4.39
C PRO A 119 -15.16 -7.12 -3.90
N GLU A 120 -14.76 -7.93 -2.92
CA GLU A 120 -15.63 -8.97 -2.33
C GLU A 120 -16.76 -8.33 -1.53
N TYR A 121 -16.46 -7.29 -0.74
CA TYR A 121 -17.48 -6.51 -0.03
C TYR A 121 -18.42 -5.78 -0.99
N ASP A 122 -17.91 -5.19 -2.07
CA ASP A 122 -18.73 -4.51 -3.09
C ASP A 122 -19.63 -5.51 -3.84
N ALA A 123 -19.11 -6.69 -4.19
CA ALA A 123 -19.90 -7.77 -4.79
C ALA A 123 -21.02 -8.23 -3.86
N LEU A 124 -20.71 -8.44 -2.56
CA LEU A 124 -21.71 -8.83 -1.57
C LEU A 124 -22.76 -7.74 -1.37
N ALA A 125 -22.36 -6.47 -1.32
CA ALA A 125 -23.28 -5.34 -1.20
C ALA A 125 -24.26 -5.27 -2.39
N LYS A 126 -23.78 -5.51 -3.62
CA LYS A 126 -24.63 -5.58 -4.82
C LYS A 126 -25.65 -6.72 -4.73
N VAL A 127 -25.24 -7.90 -4.24
CA VAL A 127 -26.17 -9.03 -4.04
C VAL A 127 -27.21 -8.69 -2.97
N ILE A 128 -26.80 -8.08 -1.85
CA ILE A 128 -27.72 -7.67 -0.78
C ILE A 128 -28.76 -6.66 -1.31
N GLN A 129 -28.36 -5.74 -2.18
CA GLN A 129 -29.26 -4.74 -2.78
C GLN A 129 -30.32 -5.34 -3.73
N LEU A 130 -30.14 -6.58 -4.22
CA LEU A 130 -31.17 -7.27 -5.00
C LEU A 130 -32.33 -7.77 -4.13
N HIS A 131 -32.12 -7.89 -2.82
CA HIS A 131 -33.14 -8.32 -1.88
C HIS A 131 -33.95 -7.13 -1.35
N PRO A 132 -35.25 -7.33 -1.04
CA PRO A 132 -36.09 -6.26 -0.50
C PRO A 132 -35.60 -5.76 0.86
N ASP A 133 -35.98 -4.54 1.20
CA ASP A 133 -35.58 -3.94 2.47
C ASP A 133 -36.08 -4.78 3.65
N ARG A 134 -35.19 -4.99 4.63
CA ARG A 134 -35.46 -5.82 5.80
C ARG A 134 -36.62 -5.25 6.63
N HIS A 135 -36.64 -3.94 6.83
CA HIS A 135 -37.63 -3.31 7.70
C HIS A 135 -39.02 -3.37 7.07
N GLU A 136 -39.09 -3.15 5.75
CA GLU A 136 -40.34 -3.33 5.00
C GLU A 136 -40.84 -4.78 5.05
N THR A 137 -39.95 -5.75 4.82
CA THR A 137 -40.30 -7.18 4.88
C THR A 137 -40.79 -7.60 6.27
N LEU A 138 -40.16 -7.10 7.34
CA LEU A 138 -40.60 -7.35 8.71
C LEU A 138 -42.00 -6.78 8.99
N LYS A 139 -42.30 -5.58 8.48
CA LYS A 139 -43.63 -4.97 8.63
C LYS A 139 -44.70 -5.78 7.90
N GLN A 140 -44.40 -6.27 6.71
CA GLN A 140 -45.30 -7.17 5.97
C GLN A 140 -45.53 -8.48 6.73
N LEU A 141 -44.47 -9.08 7.28
CA LEU A 141 -44.57 -10.27 8.12
C LEU A 141 -45.47 -10.07 9.34
N GLU A 142 -45.34 -8.92 10.03
CA GLU A 142 -46.18 -8.62 11.19
C GLU A 142 -47.65 -8.42 10.80
N ALA A 143 -47.92 -7.82 9.64
CA ALA A 143 -49.27 -7.69 9.10
C ALA A 143 -49.88 -9.06 8.75
N LEU A 144 -49.13 -9.90 8.05
CA LEU A 144 -49.51 -11.28 7.70
C LEU A 144 -49.77 -12.13 8.96
N ASP A 145 -48.95 -12.00 10.01
CA ASP A 145 -49.16 -12.71 11.28
C ASP A 145 -50.46 -12.27 11.98
N LYS A 146 -50.80 -10.98 11.94
CA LYS A 146 -52.08 -10.47 12.45
C LYS A 146 -53.26 -11.02 11.66
N GLU A 147 -53.18 -11.02 10.33
CA GLU A 147 -54.22 -11.60 9.47
C GLU A 147 -54.38 -13.10 9.71
N LEU A 148 -53.28 -13.84 9.83
CA LEU A 148 -53.30 -15.27 10.11
C LEU A 148 -54.01 -15.58 11.44
N LYS A 149 -53.72 -14.81 12.49
CA LYS A 149 -54.40 -14.92 13.79
C LYS A 149 -55.90 -14.65 13.67
N GLN A 150 -56.29 -13.65 12.87
CA GLN A 150 -57.71 -13.35 12.61
C GLN A 150 -58.40 -14.48 11.84
N PHE A 151 -57.77 -15.04 10.81
CA PHE A 151 -58.30 -16.19 10.06
C PHE A 151 -58.40 -17.44 10.92
N SER A 152 -57.42 -17.70 11.77
CA SER A 152 -57.45 -18.82 12.72
C SER A 152 -58.64 -18.72 13.66
N HIS A 153 -58.86 -17.54 14.25
CA HIS A 153 -60.00 -17.31 15.14
C HIS A 153 -61.34 -17.42 14.42
N THR A 154 -61.42 -16.95 13.17
CA THR A 154 -62.62 -17.08 12.35
C THR A 154 -62.91 -18.53 11.99
N LYS A 155 -61.88 -19.31 11.65
CA LYS A 155 -61.99 -20.75 11.39
C LYS A 155 -62.52 -21.50 12.61
N GLU A 156 -61.98 -21.20 13.80
CA GLU A 156 -62.44 -21.77 15.06
C GLU A 156 -63.94 -21.50 15.30
N LYS A 157 -64.39 -20.25 15.11
CA LYS A 157 -65.82 -19.89 15.19
C LYS A 157 -66.71 -20.67 14.21
N VAL A 158 -66.24 -20.88 12.98
CA VAL A 158 -67.00 -21.66 11.97
C VAL A 158 -67.09 -23.12 12.37
N GLU A 159 -65.99 -23.71 12.85
CA GLU A 159 -65.98 -25.09 13.36
C GLU A 159 -66.91 -25.26 14.56
N ASP A 160 -66.96 -24.29 15.49
CA ASP A 160 -67.90 -24.34 16.60
C ASP A 160 -69.35 -24.22 16.14
N LYS A 161 -69.65 -23.37 15.14
CA LYS A 161 -70.98 -23.34 14.52
C LYS A 161 -71.34 -24.67 13.85
N LYS A 162 -70.40 -25.33 13.16
CA LYS A 162 -70.64 -26.68 12.59
C LYS A 162 -70.99 -27.70 13.68
N LYS A 163 -70.27 -27.69 14.81
CA LYS A 163 -70.59 -28.56 15.95
C LYS A 163 -71.98 -28.26 16.50
N GLN A 164 -72.34 -26.99 16.68
CA GLN A 164 -73.68 -26.57 17.11
C GLN A 164 -74.77 -27.05 16.15
N PHE A 165 -74.57 -26.91 14.83
CA PHE A 165 -75.48 -27.46 13.83
C PHE A 165 -75.61 -28.97 13.91
N HIS A 166 -74.50 -29.69 14.12
CA HIS A 166 -74.52 -31.14 14.26
C HIS A 166 -75.30 -31.60 15.50
N VAL A 167 -75.14 -30.89 16.63
CA VAL A 167 -75.95 -31.12 17.84
C VAL A 167 -77.43 -30.90 17.55
N LEU A 168 -77.78 -29.77 16.93
CA LEU A 168 -79.17 -29.47 16.56
C LEU A 168 -79.76 -30.53 15.62
N LEU A 169 -79.00 -30.99 14.62
CA LEU A 169 -79.43 -32.04 13.70
C LEU A 169 -79.70 -33.35 14.44
N SER A 170 -78.83 -33.70 15.39
CA SER A 170 -78.98 -34.90 16.22
C SER A 170 -80.23 -34.82 17.09
N THR A 171 -80.47 -33.66 17.72
CA THR A 171 -81.71 -33.42 18.50
C THR A 171 -82.96 -33.50 17.63
N ILE A 172 -82.92 -32.97 16.39
CA ILE A 172 -84.04 -33.10 15.44
C ILE A 172 -84.31 -34.58 15.12
N HIS A 173 -83.27 -35.37 14.82
CA HIS A 173 -83.42 -36.80 14.56
C HIS A 173 -83.96 -37.56 15.79
N GLU A 174 -83.51 -37.24 17.00
CA GLU A 174 -84.03 -37.83 18.24
C GLU A 174 -85.50 -37.50 18.46
N LEU A 175 -85.90 -36.24 18.25
CA LEU A 175 -87.29 -35.81 18.35
C LEU A 175 -88.17 -36.47 17.29
N GLN A 176 -87.69 -36.59 16.04
CA GLN A 176 -88.37 -37.33 14.98
C GLN A 176 -88.55 -38.80 15.35
N HIS A 177 -87.51 -39.46 15.85
CA HIS A 177 -87.60 -40.85 16.33
C HIS A 177 -88.57 -40.99 17.51
N THR A 178 -88.62 -40.02 18.42
CA THR A 178 -89.59 -40.01 19.53
C THR A 178 -91.01 -39.87 19.00
N LEU A 179 -91.27 -38.95 18.07
CA LEU A 179 -92.58 -38.80 17.43
C LEU A 179 -93.00 -40.06 16.66
N GLU A 180 -92.10 -40.69 15.90
CA GLU A 180 -92.37 -41.95 15.21
C GLU A 180 -92.69 -43.11 16.17
N ASN A 181 -92.10 -43.11 17.37
CA ASN A 181 -92.42 -44.10 18.39
C ASN A 181 -93.75 -43.79 19.10
N ASP A 182 -94.06 -42.53 19.34
CA ASP A 182 -95.35 -42.11 19.91
C ASP A 182 -96.51 -42.38 18.94
N ASP A 183 -96.31 -42.18 17.63
CA ASP A 183 -97.29 -42.53 16.59
C ASP A 183 -97.53 -44.06 16.54
N LYS A 184 -96.47 -44.87 16.67
CA LYS A 184 -96.60 -46.35 16.78
C LYS A 184 -97.34 -46.78 18.06
N LEU A 185 -97.06 -46.13 19.19
CA LEU A 185 -97.76 -46.39 20.46
C LEU A 185 -99.23 -45.96 20.40
N ALA A 186 -99.57 -44.91 19.63
CA ALA A 186 -100.94 -44.48 19.39
C ALA A 186 -101.70 -45.45 18.48
N GLU A 187 -101.05 -46.02 17.46
CA GLU A 187 -101.61 -47.11 16.64
C GLU A 187 -101.85 -48.39 17.47
N GLU A 188 -100.92 -48.79 18.35
CA GLU A 188 -101.09 -49.92 19.28
C GLU A 188 -102.18 -49.66 20.35
N SER A 189 -102.38 -48.39 20.75
CA SER A 189 -103.43 -48.01 21.71
C SER A 189 -104.83 -47.97 21.07
N GLN A 190 -104.95 -47.68 19.77
CA GLN A 190 -106.22 -47.81 19.04
C GLN A 190 -106.59 -49.28 18.79
N ASP A 191 -105.61 -50.16 18.57
CA ASP A 191 -105.85 -51.60 18.44
C ASP A 191 -106.26 -52.22 19.80
N SER A 192 -105.75 -51.68 20.91
CA SER A 192 -106.12 -52.11 22.27
C SER A 192 -107.49 -51.60 22.76
N GLN A 193 -108.08 -50.60 22.10
CA GLN A 193 -109.38 -50.02 22.48
C GLN A 193 -110.56 -50.62 21.69
N MET A 194 -110.33 -51.51 20.73
CA MET A 194 -111.37 -52.33 20.10
C MET A 194 -111.65 -53.67 20.81
N ASP A 195 -110.90 -54.03 21.87
CA ASP A 195 -111.03 -55.33 22.58
C ASP A 195 -111.69 -55.23 23.98
N CYS A 196 -112.41 -54.15 24.28
CA CYS A 196 -113.22 -54.03 25.50
C CYS A 196 -114.64 -53.53 25.21
N ASP A 197 -115.37 -54.22 24.32
CA ASP A 197 -116.83 -54.14 24.24
C ASP A 197 -117.44 -55.42 23.66
N ASN A 198 -117.46 -56.52 24.43
CA ASN A 198 -118.44 -57.63 24.36
C ASN A 198 -118.11 -58.77 25.37
N PRO A 199 -119.09 -59.53 25.88
CA PRO A 199 -120.25 -59.21 26.71
C PRO A 199 -120.05 -59.51 28.21
#